data_AF-A0A4Q3EQL2-F1
#
_entry.id   AF-A0A4Q3EQL2-F1
#
_cell.length_a   1.000
_cell.length_b   1.000
_cell.length_c   1.000
_cell.angle_alpha   90.00
_cell.angle_beta   90.00
_cell.angle_gamma   90.00
#
_symmetry.space_group_name_H-M   'P 1'
#
loop_
_entity.id
_entity.type
_entity.pdbx_description
1 polymer ?
#
loop_
_entity_poly.entity_id
_entity_poly.type
_entity_poly.pdbx_seq_one_letter_code
_entity_poly.pdbx_strand_id
1 'polypeptide(L)' 'EEGKDLFVHFKDVEGGVNAIKDNDSVEYDVEEGRKGLQAVKVKKV' A
#
# COMPACT_ATOMS: atom_id res chain seq x y z
N GLU A 1 -10.14 10.13 12.14
CA GLU A 1 -8.80 9.60 12.51
C GLU A 1 -8.07 9.35 11.22
N GLU A 2 -7.17 10.26 10.84
CA GLU A 2 -6.29 10.08 9.69
C GLU A 2 -5.47 8.81 9.96
N GLY A 3 -5.71 7.76 9.15
CA GLY A 3 -5.01 6.50 9.27
C GLY A 3 -3.50 6.74 9.18
N LYS A 4 -2.73 6.03 9.99
CA LYS A 4 -1.27 6.14 9.98
C LYS A 4 -0.75 5.89 8.57
N ASP A 5 0.11 6.77 8.08
CA ASP A 5 0.83 6.56 6.82
C ASP A 5 1.65 5.28 6.94
N LEU A 6 1.35 4.32 6.05
CA LEU A 6 2.06 3.05 5.94
C LEU A 6 2.97 3.08 4.72
N PHE A 7 4.17 2.55 4.88
CA PHE A 7 5.10 2.42 3.77
C PHE A 7 4.64 1.31 2.84
N VAL A 8 4.60 1.57 1.54
CA VAL A 8 4.33 0.57 0.50
C VAL A 8 5.50 0.53 -0.48
N HIS A 9 5.94 -0.67 -0.84
CA HIS A 9 6.90 -0.84 -1.92
C HIS A 9 6.15 -1.07 -3.24
N PHE A 10 6.62 -0.49 -4.35
CA PHE A 10 5.97 -0.62 -5.67
C PHE A 10 5.81 -2.08 -6.16
N LYS A 11 6.51 -3.03 -5.53
CA LYS A 11 6.43 -4.46 -5.83
C LYS A 11 5.17 -5.12 -5.26
N ASP A 12 4.66 -4.55 -4.18
CA ASP A 12 3.48 -5.04 -3.49
C ASP A 12 2.18 -4.45 -4.07
N VAL A 13 2.30 -3.53 -5.03
CA VAL A 13 1.18 -2.94 -5.75
C VAL A 13 0.80 -3.82 -6.93
N GLU A 14 -0.41 -4.37 -6.92
CA GLU A 14 -0.95 -5.13 -8.04
C GLU A 14 -1.19 -4.20 -9.25
N GLY A 15 -0.61 -4.55 -10.40
CA GLY A 15 -0.59 -3.68 -11.58
C GLY A 15 0.52 -2.62 -11.57
N GLY A 16 1.35 -2.60 -10.54
CA GLY A 16 2.54 -1.74 -10.42
C GLY A 16 2.22 -0.29 -10.07
N VAL A 17 3.26 0.55 -10.07
CA VAL A 17 3.22 1.97 -9.65
C VAL A 17 2.14 2.80 -10.37
N ASN A 18 1.78 2.44 -11.60
CA ASN A 18 0.78 3.17 -12.39
C ASN A 18 -0.67 2.72 -12.17
N ALA A 19 -0.91 1.65 -11.40
CA ALA A 19 -2.25 1.09 -11.18
C ALA A 19 -3.08 1.89 -10.16
N ILE A 20 -2.41 2.68 -9.33
CA ILE A 20 -3.01 3.51 -8.28
C ILE A 20 -2.52 4.94 -8.43
N LYS A 21 -3.41 5.90 -8.20
CA LYS A 21 -3.11 7.33 -8.24
C LYS A 21 -3.39 7.99 -6.91
N ASP A 22 -2.87 9.19 -6.75
CA ASP A 22 -3.26 10.13 -5.71
C ASP A 22 -4.79 10.22 -5.60
N ASN A 23 -5.30 10.10 -4.37
CA ASN A 23 -6.73 10.04 -4.00
C ASN A 23 -7.50 8.78 -4.42
N ASP A 24 -6.88 7.76 -5.00
CA ASP A 24 -7.55 6.48 -5.21
C ASP A 24 -7.77 5.76 -3.88
N SER A 25 -8.95 5.16 -3.71
CA SER A 25 -9.18 4.21 -2.62
C SER A 25 -8.49 2.89 -2.95
N VAL A 26 -7.75 2.36 -1.98
CA VAL A 26 -6.98 1.12 -2.12
C VAL A 26 -7.26 0.19 -0.96
N GLU A 27 -7.23 -1.11 -1.24
CA GLU A 27 -7.23 -2.16 -0.24
C GLU A 27 -5.80 -2.69 -0.10
N TYR A 28 -5.37 -2.92 1.13
CA TYR A 28 -4.04 -3.42 1.46
C TYR A 28 -4.06 -4.25 2.73
N ASP A 29 -3.09 -5.14 2.85
CA ASP A 29 -2.76 -5.88 4.08
C ASP A 29 -1.59 -5.21 4.80
N VAL A 30 -1.51 -5.35 6.12
CA VAL A 30 -0.40 -4.81 6.92
C VAL A 30 0.48 -5.94 7.43
N GLU A 31 1.78 -5.85 7.16
CA GLU A 31 2.77 -6.82 7.61
C GLU A 31 3.96 -6.13 8.28
N GLU A 32 4.62 -6.79 9.25
CA GLU A 32 5.85 -6.29 9.86
C GLU A 32 7.06 -6.65 8.99
N GLY A 33 7.60 -5.65 8.28
CA GLY A 33 8.80 -5.77 7.47
C GLY A 33 10.08 -5.45 8.22
N ARG A 34 11.21 -5.54 7.51
CA ARG A 34 12.55 -5.21 8.04
C ARG A 34 12.70 -3.79 8.56
N LYS A 35 11.82 -2.87 8.16
CA LYS A 35 11.83 -1.44 8.55
C LYS A 35 10.59 -1.04 9.36
N GLY A 36 9.84 -2.01 9.87
CA GLY A 36 8.56 -1.79 10.55
C GLY A 36 7.36 -2.14 9.68
N LEU A 37 6.19 -1.66 10.09
CA LEU A 37 4.92 -1.95 9.41
C LEU A 37 4.93 -1.42 7.97
N GLN A 38 4.56 -2.29 7.04
CA GLN A 38 4.44 -1.99 5.62
C GLN A 38 3.11 -2.52 5.08
N ALA A 39 2.59 -1.85 4.05
CA ALA A 39 1.43 -2.29 3.30
C ALA A 39 1.85 -3.26 2.20
N VAL A 40 1.19 -4.42 2.15
CA VAL A 40 1.40 -5.48 1.16
C VAL A 40 0.09 -5.78 0.42
N LYS A 41 0.18 -6.44 -0.75
CA LYS A 41 -0.98 -6.79 -1.60
C LYS A 41 -1.89 -5.60 -1.87
N VAL A 42 -1.29 -4.47 -2.22
CA VAL A 42 -2.01 -3.22 -2.43
C VAL A 42 -2.69 -3.26 -3.79
N LYS A 43 -4.00 -3.07 -3.81
CA LYS A 43 -4.81 -3.03 -5.03
C LYS A 43 -5.83 -1.90 -4.95
N LYS A 44 -6.19 -1.37 -6.11
CA LYS A 44 -7.28 -0.39 -6.22
C LYS A 44 -8.62 -1.07 -5.89
N VAL A 45 -9.48 -0.37 -5.15
CA VAL A 45 -10.87 -0.79 -4.88
C VAL A 45 -11.79 -0.37 -6.03
#